data_AF-A0A3Q3EGL9-F1
#
_entry.id   AF-A0A3Q3EGL9-F1
#
_cell.length_a   1.000
_cell.length_b   1.000
_cell.length_c   1.000
_cell.angle_alpha   90.00
_cell.angle_beta   90.00
_cell.angle_gamma   90.00
#
_symmetry.space_group_name_H-M   'P 1'
#
loop_
_entity.id
_entity.type
_entity.pdbx_description
1 polymer ?
#
loop_
_entity_poly.entity_id
_entity_poly.type
_entity_poly.pdbx_seq_one_letter_code
_entity_poly.pdbx_strand_id
1 'polypeptide(L)'
;MKLCILPILGTLIVLVNGMPPISRDFNAHCRCPQVESRIIPPESLKSLKLVPEGPHCAEIEVIAGLTSGEKICLNPRSAWVKKLVHFVLEKQLHKKQAIPKNKA
;
A
#
# COMPACT_ATOMS: atom_id res chain seq x y z
N MET A 1 -30.08 -15.75 47.47
CA MET A 1 -28.87 -14.96 47.15
C MET A 1 -28.06 -15.52 45.96
N LYS A 2 -28.06 -16.83 45.64
CA LYS A 2 -27.31 -17.39 44.49
C LYS A 2 -27.99 -17.27 43.11
N LEU A 3 -29.31 -17.02 43.05
CA LEU A 3 -30.08 -17.04 41.79
C LEU A 3 -29.88 -15.78 40.91
N CYS A 4 -29.37 -14.70 41.48
CA CYS A 4 -29.11 -13.45 40.76
C CYS A 4 -27.71 -13.40 40.11
N ILE A 5 -26.84 -14.36 40.42
CA ILE A 5 -25.45 -14.35 39.93
C ILE A 5 -25.39 -14.69 38.43
N LEU A 6 -26.27 -15.58 37.96
CA LEU A 6 -26.37 -16.02 36.58
C LEU A 6 -26.71 -14.89 35.58
N PRO A 7 -27.75 -14.07 35.80
CA PRO A 7 -28.03 -12.96 34.89
C PRO A 7 -26.92 -11.90 34.90
N ILE A 8 -26.33 -11.60 36.05
CA ILE A 8 -25.25 -10.60 36.19
C ILE A 8 -23.99 -11.04 35.43
N LEU A 9 -23.64 -12.32 35.51
CA LEU A 9 -22.51 -12.87 34.78
C LEU A 9 -22.78 -12.87 33.26
N GLY A 10 -24.01 -13.17 32.85
CA GLY A 10 -24.43 -13.11 31.45
C GLY A 10 -24.31 -11.72 30.83
N THR A 11 -24.78 -10.67 31.52
CA THR A 11 -24.65 -9.29 31.04
C THR A 11 -23.21 -8.83 30.96
N LEU A 12 -22.35 -9.24 31.90
CA LEU A 12 -20.93 -8.88 31.88
C LEU A 12 -20.20 -9.50 30.68
N ILE A 13 -20.53 -10.75 30.33
CA ILE A 13 -19.94 -11.45 29.18
C ILE A 13 -20.35 -10.79 27.85
N VAL A 14 -21.59 -10.30 27.73
CA VAL A 14 -22.04 -9.59 26.52
C VAL A 14 -21.33 -8.25 26.35
N LEU A 15 -21.07 -7.51 27.44
CA LEU A 15 -20.37 -6.23 27.39
C LEU A 15 -18.91 -6.36 26.97
N VAL A 16 -18.19 -7.40 27.43
CA VAL A 16 -16.77 -7.58 27.10
C VAL A 16 -16.54 -8.10 25.68
N ASN A 17 -17.48 -8.86 25.11
CA ASN A 17 -17.37 -9.44 23.76
C ASN A 17 -18.11 -8.63 22.68
N GLY A 18 -18.99 -7.70 23.07
CA GLY A 18 -19.79 -6.88 22.15
C GLY A 18 -19.08 -5.63 21.64
N MET A 19 -17.93 -5.26 22.20
CA MET A 19 -17.11 -4.19 21.62
C MET A 19 -16.27 -4.77 20.48
N PRO A 20 -16.37 -4.22 19.25
CA PRO A 20 -15.40 -4.56 18.23
C PRO A 20 -14.00 -4.24 18.78
N PRO A 21 -12.97 -5.04 18.47
CA PRO A 21 -11.62 -4.69 18.86
C PRO A 21 -11.37 -3.25 18.39
N ILE A 22 -11.03 -2.36 19.34
CA ILE A 22 -10.44 -1.07 18.99
C ILE A 22 -9.20 -1.46 18.22
N SER A 23 -9.22 -1.34 16.89
CA SER A 23 -8.14 -1.70 16.00
C SER A 23 -6.88 -0.95 16.42
N ARG A 24 -6.13 -1.53 17.36
CA ARG A 24 -4.81 -1.08 17.82
C ARG A 24 -3.70 -1.66 16.94
N ASP A 25 -4.06 -2.15 15.76
CA ASP A 25 -3.13 -2.24 14.63
C ASP A 25 -3.14 -0.92 13.84
N PHE A 26 -2.85 0.18 14.55
CA PHE A 26 -2.22 1.36 13.94
C PHE A 26 -0.72 1.08 13.72
N ASN A 27 -0.38 -0.14 13.30
CA ASN A 27 0.90 -0.41 12.70
C ASN A 27 0.84 0.24 11.32
N ALA A 28 1.18 1.53 11.26
CA ALA A 28 1.40 2.29 10.04
C ALA A 28 2.64 1.75 9.31
N HIS A 29 2.62 0.47 8.95
CA HIS A 29 3.66 -0.16 8.19
C HIS A 29 3.36 0.07 6.71
N CYS A 30 4.19 0.89 6.09
CA CYS A 30 4.33 0.93 4.65
C CYS A 30 4.61 -0.50 4.13
N ARG A 31 4.16 -0.79 2.90
CA ARG A 31 4.39 -2.10 2.25
C ARG A 31 5.87 -2.38 2.01
N CYS A 32 6.66 -1.31 1.92
CA CYS A 32 8.10 -1.28 1.72
C CYS A 32 8.81 -1.00 3.05
N PRO A 33 9.23 -2.01 3.82
CA PRO A 33 10.03 -1.81 5.03
C PRO A 33 11.46 -1.34 4.71
N GLN A 34 11.97 -1.65 3.52
CA GLN A 34 13.29 -1.25 3.03
C GLN A 34 13.17 -0.77 1.59
N VAL A 35 13.97 0.24 1.25
CA VAL A 35 14.04 0.82 -0.09
C VAL A 35 15.44 0.67 -0.69
N GLU A 36 15.48 0.43 -1.99
CA GLU A 36 16.69 0.37 -2.79
C GLU A 36 16.93 1.73 -3.44
N SER A 37 18.16 2.25 -3.29
CA SER A 37 18.56 3.56 -3.84
C SER A 37 19.56 3.43 -4.98
N ARG A 38 20.19 2.26 -5.17
CA ARG A 38 21.07 1.98 -6.31
C ARG A 38 20.29 2.09 -7.62
N ILE A 39 20.97 2.59 -8.64
CA ILE A 39 20.38 2.69 -9.99
C ILE A 39 20.18 1.27 -10.52
N ILE A 40 18.94 1.00 -10.95
CA ILE A 40 18.57 -0.25 -11.59
C ILE A 40 18.62 -0.06 -13.10
N PRO A 41 19.32 -0.92 -13.85
CA PRO A 41 19.34 -0.85 -15.30
C PRO A 41 17.94 -0.91 -15.91
N PRO A 42 17.61 -0.07 -16.91
CA PRO A 42 16.30 -0.08 -17.56
C PRO A 42 15.88 -1.46 -18.10
N GLU A 43 16.83 -2.26 -18.58
CA GLU A 43 16.61 -3.60 -19.14
C GLU A 43 16.14 -4.60 -18.08
N SER A 44 16.48 -4.34 -16.82
CA SER A 44 16.05 -5.15 -15.68
C SER A 44 14.66 -4.77 -15.19
N LEU A 45 14.12 -3.60 -15.56
CA LEU A 45 12.81 -3.13 -15.11
C LEU A 45 11.69 -3.69 -16.01
N LYS A 46 10.83 -4.53 -15.44
CA LYS A 46 9.69 -5.13 -16.13
C LYS A 46 8.38 -4.40 -15.89
N SER A 47 8.16 -3.92 -14.67
CA SER A 47 6.93 -3.23 -14.29
C SER A 47 7.17 -2.23 -13.17
N LEU A 48 6.34 -1.19 -13.10
CA LEU A 48 6.37 -0.22 -12.04
C LEU A 48 4.97 -0.08 -11.43
N LYS A 49 4.87 -0.14 -10.11
CA LYS A 49 3.66 0.10 -9.35
C LYS A 49 3.88 1.25 -8.38
N LEU A 50 3.08 2.30 -8.53
CA LEU A 50 3.02 3.41 -7.59
C LEU A 50 1.89 3.16 -6.60
N VAL A 51 2.20 3.25 -5.31
CA VAL A 51 1.22 3.23 -4.22
C VAL A 51 1.23 4.63 -3.60
N PRO A 52 0.15 5.42 -3.74
CA PRO A 52 0.10 6.76 -3.19
C PRO A 52 0.14 6.76 -1.66
N GLU A 53 0.47 7.92 -1.09
CA GLU A 53 0.34 8.16 0.34
C GLU A 53 -1.09 7.89 0.83
N GLY A 54 -1.21 7.49 2.09
CA GLY A 54 -2.49 7.16 2.69
C GLY A 54 -2.43 7.17 4.22
N PRO A 55 -3.55 6.85 4.89
CA PRO A 55 -3.66 6.91 6.36
C PRO A 55 -2.68 5.97 7.08
N HIS A 56 -2.15 4.97 6.39
CA HIS A 56 -1.21 3.98 6.93
C HIS A 56 0.25 4.19 6.49
N CYS A 57 0.52 5.07 5.52
CA CYS A 57 1.88 5.35 5.05
C CYS A 57 1.92 6.76 4.45
N ALA A 58 2.73 7.64 5.06
CA ALA A 58 2.80 9.05 4.70
C ALA A 58 3.67 9.33 3.46
N GLU A 59 4.35 8.32 2.93
CA GLU A 59 5.24 8.45 1.77
C GLU A 59 4.73 7.58 0.63
N ILE A 60 4.89 8.07 -0.61
CA ILE A 60 4.58 7.29 -1.81
C ILE A 60 5.54 6.10 -1.93
N GLU A 61 5.01 4.93 -2.24
CA GLU A 61 5.83 3.74 -2.44
C GLU A 61 5.98 3.45 -3.93
N VAL A 62 7.22 3.23 -4.37
CA VAL A 62 7.53 2.87 -5.76
C VAL A 62 8.03 1.43 -5.77
N ILE A 63 7.21 0.52 -6.28
CA ILE A 63 7.53 -0.92 -6.32
C ILE A 63 7.87 -1.28 -7.77
N ALA A 64 9.12 -1.66 -8.02
CA ALA A 64 9.58 -2.15 -9.31
C ALA A 64 9.54 -3.68 -9.34
N GLY A 65 8.94 -4.24 -10.38
CA GLY A 65 9.10 -5.65 -10.73
C GLY A 65 10.25 -5.79 -11.71
N LEU A 66 11.21 -6.66 -11.41
CA LEU A 66 12.36 -6.94 -12.25
C LEU A 66 12.04 -8.04 -13.28
N THR A 67 12.85 -8.12 -14.33
CA THR A 67 12.78 -9.20 -15.32
C THR A 67 13.10 -10.56 -14.73
N SER A 68 13.90 -10.61 -13.65
CA SER A 68 14.14 -11.80 -12.83
C SER A 68 12.88 -12.33 -12.12
N GLY A 69 11.83 -11.51 -12.04
CA GLY A 69 10.60 -11.82 -11.30
C GLY A 69 10.57 -11.26 -9.86
N GLU A 70 11.70 -10.76 -9.37
CA GLU A 70 11.79 -10.12 -8.06
C GLU A 70 10.99 -8.80 -8.02
N LYS A 71 10.44 -8.46 -6.85
CA LYS A 71 9.84 -7.16 -6.59
C LYS A 71 10.68 -6.41 -5.58
N ILE A 72 11.14 -5.24 -5.96
CA ILE A 72 11.95 -4.38 -5.10
C ILE A 72 11.24 -3.04 -4.88
N CYS A 73 11.41 -2.48 -3.69
CA CYS A 73 10.96 -1.13 -3.40
C CYS A 73 12.07 -0.15 -3.72
N LEU A 74 11.76 0.92 -4.45
CA LEU A 74 12.69 1.97 -4.83
C LEU A 74 12.51 3.19 -3.95
N ASN A 75 13.60 3.88 -3.64
CA ASN A 75 13.57 5.09 -2.81
C ASN A 75 12.96 6.28 -3.58
N PRO A 76 11.76 6.77 -3.22
CA PRO A 76 11.10 7.88 -3.93
C PRO A 76 11.85 9.22 -3.80
N ARG A 77 12.77 9.34 -2.85
CA ARG A 77 13.58 10.54 -2.64
C ARG A 77 14.75 10.63 -3.63
N SER A 78 15.17 9.51 -4.21
CA SER A 78 16.27 9.45 -5.17
C SER A 78 15.91 10.14 -6.49
N ALA A 79 16.82 10.96 -7.02
CA ALA A 79 16.57 11.75 -8.23
C ALA A 79 16.26 10.89 -9.47
N TRP A 80 16.89 9.73 -9.62
CA TRP A 80 16.64 8.82 -10.73
C TRP A 80 15.25 8.17 -10.65
N VAL A 81 14.78 7.84 -9.43
CA VAL A 81 13.43 7.27 -9.21
C VAL A 81 12.36 8.30 -9.56
N LYS A 82 12.55 9.58 -9.18
CA LYS A 82 11.66 10.67 -9.58
C LYS A 82 11.55 10.79 -11.10
N LYS A 83 12.68 10.73 -11.81
CA LYS A 83 12.70 10.74 -13.29
C LYS A 83 12.00 9.52 -13.88
N LEU A 84 12.23 8.34 -13.33
CA LEU A 84 11.58 7.10 -13.77
C LEU A 84 10.06 7.17 -13.63
N VAL A 85 9.57 7.63 -12.47
CA VAL A 85 8.15 7.83 -12.22
C VAL A 85 7.53 8.81 -13.23
N HIS A 86 8.18 9.95 -13.46
CA HIS A 86 7.71 10.95 -14.41
C HIS A 86 7.59 10.36 -15.83
N PHE A 87 8.63 9.68 -16.30
CA PHE A 87 8.65 9.04 -17.61
C PHE A 87 7.50 8.02 -17.77
N VAL A 88 7.28 7.18 -16.76
CA VAL A 88 6.20 6.18 -16.79
C VAL A 88 4.83 6.87 -16.83
N LEU A 89 4.59 7.88 -16.00
CA LEU A 89 3.32 8.62 -15.97
C LEU A 89 3.03 9.30 -17.31
N GLU A 90 4.01 9.96 -17.91
CA GLU A 90 3.88 10.57 -19.24
C GLU A 90 3.51 9.51 -20.29
N LYS A 91 4.19 8.36 -20.31
CA LYS A 91 3.86 7.28 -21.26
C LYS A 91 2.44 6.76 -21.09
N GLN A 92 1.94 6.65 -19.85
CA GLN A 92 0.55 6.24 -19.59
C GLN A 92 -0.46 7.29 -20.07
N LEU A 93 -0.17 8.58 -19.90
CA LEU A 93 -1.02 9.66 -20.40
C LEU A 93 -1.14 9.63 -21.93
N HIS A 94 -0.02 9.52 -22.63
CA HIS A 94 -0.01 9.39 -24.10
C HIS A 94 -0.76 8.13 -24.56
N LYS A 95 -0.59 7.00 -23.87
CA LYS A 95 -1.33 5.77 -24.18
C LYS A 95 -2.85 5.95 -23.98
N LYS A 96 -3.29 6.67 -22.94
CA LYS A 96 -4.71 6.98 -22.72
C LYS A 96 -5.30 7.90 -23.79
N GLN A 97 -4.51 8.81 -24.35
CA GLN A 97 -4.94 9.69 -25.44
C GLN A 97 -5.04 8.95 -26.79
N ALA A 98 -4.17 7.95 -27.01
CA ALA A 98 -4.20 7.09 -28.18
C ALA A 98 -5.33 6.02 -28.15
N ILE A 99 -5.96 5.80 -27.01
CA ILE A 99 -7.17 4.96 -26.90
C ILE A 99 -8.38 5.86 -27.26
N PRO A 100 -9.10 5.63 -28.37
CA PRO A 100 -10.22 6.47 -28.75
C PRO A 100 -11.28 6.47 -27.65
N LYS A 101 -11.62 7.67 -27.15
CA LYS A 101 -12.61 7.89 -26.09
C LYS A 101 -14.06 7.56 -26.48
N ASN A 102 -14.29 7.00 -27.67
CA ASN A 102 -15.60 6.53 -28.13
C ASN A 102 -15.81 5.07 -27.73
N LYS A 103 -16.17 4.85 -26.48
CA LYS A 103 -16.88 3.66 -26.05
C LYS A 103 -17.93 4.06 -25.01
N ALA A 104 -18.95 4.75 -25.49
CA ALA A 104 -20.23 4.99 -24.85
C ALA A 104 -21.29 4.99 -25.96
#